data_AF-A0A6G0VXS6-F1
#
_entry.id   AF-A0A6G0VXS6-F1
#
_cell.length_a   1.000
_cell.length_b   1.000
_cell.length_c   1.000
_cell.angle_alpha   90.00
_cell.angle_beta   90.00
_cell.angle_gamma   90.00
#
_symmetry.space_group_name_H-M   'P 1'
#
loop_
_entity.id
_entity.type
_entity.pdbx_description
1 polymer ?
#
loop_
_entity_poly.entity_id
_entity_poly.type
_entity_poly.pdbx_seq_one_letter_code
_entity_poly.pdbx_strand_id
1 'polypeptide(L)'
;MALNEIQILSFLDDGTISDIDILNSESENELEDLLNKFANDDFSAELDNEMLAKTELDLHEEDDQTTNETQSGNEVFDISPMQFPFVQKKDIKWINKPFQEPYINLTDLEPIDYPSTIPQPYEYFTKYFDQKIFEDLSFIAIQMMMGVLKYPSRIGMYWEQKFRVNIIADTMPRNRFYSIRQNIHIINNMDIARDNTDKFVKIRPLFDALNNRCKQLPVERNISVDEQIVPFKGQLVIKQYMKGKPNPWGIKIFLLCGQSGIVYNMILYQGVSTNINKDLQKNF
;
A
#
# COMPACT_ATOMS: atom_id res chain seq x y z
N MET A 1 8.81 25.57 38.44
CA MET A 1 7.69 26.41 38.92
C MET A 1 6.95 26.84 37.66
N ALA A 2 5.82 26.19 37.36
CA ALA A 2 5.14 26.34 36.07
C ALA A 2 4.33 27.63 36.04
N LEU A 3 4.42 28.39 34.95
CA LEU A 3 3.64 29.60 34.72
C LEU A 3 2.17 29.21 34.47
N ASN A 4 1.24 30.00 35.00
CA ASN A 4 -0.19 29.76 34.78
C ASN A 4 -0.65 30.35 33.44
N GLU A 5 -1.84 29.93 33.00
CA GLU A 5 -2.47 30.30 31.72
C GLU A 5 -2.57 31.83 31.52
N ILE A 6 -2.80 32.59 32.59
CA ILE A 6 -2.90 34.05 32.55
C ILE A 6 -1.54 34.68 32.20
N GLN A 7 -0.44 34.11 32.71
CA GLN A 7 0.91 34.58 32.39
C GLN A 7 1.30 34.26 30.94
N ILE A 8 0.82 33.13 30.40
CA ILE A 8 1.04 32.75 29.00
C ILE A 8 0.26 33.69 28.06
N LEU A 9 -0.96 34.05 28.44
CA LEU A 9 -1.82 34.96 27.66
C LEU A 9 -1.28 36.40 27.64
N SER A 10 -0.61 36.85 28.69
CA SER A 10 0.04 38.18 28.71
C SER A 10 1.24 38.31 27.75
N PHE A 11 1.80 37.19 27.26
CA PHE A 11 2.85 37.20 26.24
C PHE A 11 2.32 37.24 24.81
N LEU A 12 1.00 37.18 24.62
CA LEU A 12 0.33 37.17 23.31
C LEU A 12 -0.34 38.51 22.98
N ASP A 13 -0.25 39.50 23.87
CA ASP A 13 -0.96 40.77 23.73
C ASP A 13 -0.10 41.86 23.07
N ASP A 14 0.03 41.76 21.74
CA ASP A 14 0.11 42.92 20.82
C ASP A 14 0.05 42.50 19.34
N GLY A 15 -1.13 42.07 18.88
CA GLY A 15 -1.28 41.73 17.46
C GLY A 15 -2.68 41.58 16.89
N THR A 16 -3.68 42.19 17.54
CA THR A 16 -5.00 42.58 17.00
C THR A 16 -5.68 41.70 15.93
N ILE A 17 -6.72 41.02 16.42
CA ILE A 17 -8.02 40.64 15.80
C ILE A 17 -8.07 39.29 15.07
N SER A 18 -8.71 38.31 15.73
CA SER A 18 -9.48 37.26 15.05
C SER A 18 -10.90 37.23 15.63
N ASP A 19 -11.89 37.44 14.76
CA ASP A 19 -13.33 37.60 15.04
C ASP A 19 -14.02 36.35 15.61
N ILE A 20 -13.63 35.86 16.80
CA ILE A 20 -14.18 34.60 17.35
C ILE A 20 -15.01 34.73 18.63
N ASP A 21 -15.37 35.94 19.04
CA ASP A 21 -16.15 36.19 20.27
C ASP A 21 -17.60 36.62 20.04
N ILE A 22 -18.23 36.18 18.95
CA ILE A 22 -19.68 36.29 18.81
C ILE A 22 -20.21 34.92 18.40
N LEU A 23 -21.29 34.48 19.06
CA LEU A 23 -22.03 33.23 18.87
C LEU A 23 -21.65 32.07 19.83
N ASN A 24 -21.80 32.34 21.13
CA ASN A 24 -22.32 31.33 22.06
C ASN A 24 -23.75 31.75 22.44
N SER A 25 -24.76 30.99 21.98
CA SER A 25 -26.00 30.66 22.73
C SER A 25 -27.17 30.19 21.85
N GLU A 26 -27.06 29.15 20.99
CA GLU A 26 -28.28 28.58 20.37
C GLU A 26 -28.19 27.16 19.73
N SER A 27 -27.20 26.32 20.05
CA SER A 27 -26.94 25.08 19.26
C SER A 27 -27.25 23.74 19.94
N GLU A 28 -27.93 23.69 21.09
CA GLU A 28 -28.23 22.40 21.74
C GLU A 28 -29.42 21.67 21.10
N ASN A 29 -30.39 22.39 20.52
CA ASN A 29 -31.59 21.77 19.93
C ASN A 29 -31.39 21.22 18.51
N GLU A 30 -30.41 21.70 17.73
CA GLU A 30 -30.09 21.15 16.39
C GLU A 30 -29.40 19.77 16.45
N LEU A 31 -28.79 19.45 17.60
CA LEU A 31 -28.00 18.22 17.79
C LEU A 31 -28.90 16.97 17.91
N GLU A 32 -30.08 17.12 18.50
CA GLU A 32 -31.03 16.03 18.73
C GLU A 32 -31.84 15.69 17.46
N ASP A 33 -32.15 16.71 16.64
CA ASP A 33 -32.78 16.54 15.33
C ASP A 33 -31.85 15.90 14.28
N LEU A 34 -30.54 16.15 14.38
CA LEU A 34 -29.55 15.50 13.52
C LEU A 34 -29.35 14.02 13.91
N LEU A 35 -29.28 13.70 15.20
CA LEU A 35 -29.11 12.32 15.67
C LEU A 35 -30.28 11.41 15.26
N ASN A 36 -31.52 11.91 15.30
CA ASN A 36 -32.71 11.14 14.90
C ASN A 36 -32.80 10.91 13.38
N LYS A 37 -32.18 11.76 12.54
CA LYS A 37 -32.12 11.54 11.09
C LYS A 37 -31.09 10.49 10.65
N PHE A 38 -30.08 10.20 11.48
CA PHE A 38 -28.99 9.28 11.11
C PHE A 38 -29.13 7.85 11.63
N ALA A 39 -30.14 7.56 12.46
CA ALA A 39 -30.40 6.20 12.95
C ALA A 39 -30.98 5.24 11.88
N ASN A 40 -31.37 5.75 10.70
CA ASN A 40 -32.07 4.99 9.67
C ASN A 40 -31.24 4.63 8.43
N ASP A 41 -29.93 4.93 8.39
CA ASP A 41 -29.05 4.49 7.29
C ASP A 41 -28.39 3.15 7.63
N ASP A 42 -29.22 2.10 7.57
CA ASP A 42 -28.96 0.68 7.33
C ASP A 42 -27.60 0.09 7.78
N PHE A 43 -27.65 -0.53 8.96
CA PHE A 43 -26.85 -1.71 9.30
C PHE A 43 -27.81 -2.91 9.35
N SER A 44 -27.99 -3.59 8.21
CA SER A 44 -28.86 -4.77 8.09
C SER A 44 -28.37 -5.64 6.93
N ALA A 45 -27.27 -6.37 7.19
CA ALA A 45 -26.94 -7.53 6.37
C ALA A 45 -27.75 -8.72 6.90
N GLU A 46 -28.86 -9.04 6.24
CA GLU A 46 -29.50 -10.35 6.38
C GLU A 46 -28.49 -11.43 5.95
N LEU A 47 -28.25 -12.34 6.87
CA LEU A 47 -27.35 -13.47 6.74
C LEU A 47 -28.13 -14.65 6.17
N ASP A 48 -28.02 -14.88 4.86
CA ASP A 48 -28.54 -16.11 4.25
C ASP A 48 -27.61 -17.28 4.58
N ASN A 49 -28.05 -18.09 5.55
CA ASN A 49 -27.35 -19.22 6.17
C ASN A 49 -27.32 -20.52 5.34
N GLU A 50 -27.40 -20.45 4.00
CA GLU A 50 -27.55 -21.66 3.17
C GLU A 50 -26.31 -22.05 2.32
N MET A 51 -25.22 -21.30 2.40
CA MET A 51 -24.01 -21.53 1.59
C MET A 51 -22.83 -22.18 2.34
N LEU A 52 -23.04 -22.61 3.59
CA LEU A 52 -22.01 -23.21 4.46
C LEU A 52 -22.02 -24.75 4.51
N ALA A 53 -22.80 -25.43 3.67
CA ALA A 53 -22.99 -26.89 3.74
C ALA A 53 -22.56 -27.68 2.47
N LYS A 54 -21.74 -27.11 1.57
CA LYS A 54 -21.32 -27.81 0.33
C LYS A 54 -19.84 -27.73 -0.02
N THR A 55 -18.96 -27.55 0.96
CA THR A 55 -17.50 -27.68 0.73
C THR A 55 -16.91 -28.76 1.63
N GLU A 56 -17.42 -29.97 1.45
CA GLU A 56 -16.70 -31.22 1.74
C GLU A 56 -16.71 -32.02 0.42
N LEU A 57 -15.70 -32.89 0.23
CA LEU A 57 -15.28 -33.64 -0.97
C LEU A 57 -14.07 -32.99 -1.66
N ASP A 58 -12.93 -33.66 -1.90
CA ASP A 58 -12.42 -34.98 -1.52
C ASP A 58 -10.90 -34.90 -1.73
N LEU A 59 -10.11 -35.30 -0.74
CA LEU A 59 -8.67 -35.50 -0.87
C LEU A 59 -8.46 -36.93 -1.36
N HIS A 60 -8.13 -37.08 -2.65
CA HIS A 60 -7.55 -38.32 -3.16
C HIS A 60 -6.11 -38.07 -3.58
N GLU A 61 -5.20 -38.69 -2.81
CA GLU A 61 -3.82 -38.96 -3.19
C GLU A 61 -3.85 -39.94 -4.38
N GLU A 62 -3.31 -39.52 -5.53
CA GLU A 62 -2.88 -40.45 -6.57
C GLU A 62 -1.35 -40.42 -6.63
N ASP A 63 -0.77 -41.51 -6.14
CA ASP A 63 0.58 -41.94 -6.45
C ASP A 63 0.70 -42.19 -7.96
N ASP A 64 1.62 -41.50 -8.62
CA ASP A 64 2.04 -41.88 -9.97
C ASP A 64 3.55 -42.09 -10.03
N GLN A 65 3.94 -43.34 -9.85
CA GLN A 65 5.26 -43.84 -10.17
C GLN A 65 5.37 -44.00 -11.69
N THR A 66 6.06 -43.08 -12.36
CA THR A 66 6.69 -43.39 -13.64
C THR A 66 8.13 -42.90 -13.66
N THR A 67 9.04 -43.87 -13.57
CA THR A 67 10.47 -43.77 -13.79
C THR A 67 10.76 -43.36 -15.23
N ASN A 68 11.47 -42.26 -15.43
CA ASN A 68 12.29 -42.06 -16.63
C ASN A 68 13.62 -41.43 -16.23
N GLU A 69 14.64 -42.26 -16.26
CA GLU A 69 16.05 -41.90 -16.12
C GLU A 69 16.40 -40.82 -17.14
N THR A 70 16.77 -39.63 -16.68
CA THR A 70 17.49 -38.66 -17.51
C THR A 70 18.91 -38.58 -17.01
N GLN A 71 19.82 -39.06 -17.85
CA GLN A 71 21.25 -39.12 -17.61
C GLN A 71 21.80 -37.73 -17.26
N SER A 72 22.48 -37.68 -16.12
CA SER A 72 23.40 -36.60 -15.76
C SER A 72 24.54 -36.56 -16.78
N GLY A 73 24.36 -35.73 -17.82
CA GLY A 73 25.44 -35.23 -18.66
C GLY A 73 25.97 -33.95 -18.05
N ASN A 74 26.97 -34.06 -17.16
CA ASN A 74 27.77 -32.92 -16.74
C ASN A 74 28.61 -32.43 -17.94
N GLU A 75 28.05 -31.60 -18.81
CA GLU A 75 28.87 -30.76 -19.69
C GLU A 75 29.45 -29.62 -18.85
N VAL A 76 30.67 -29.86 -18.37
CA VAL A 76 31.52 -28.85 -17.78
C VAL A 76 31.84 -27.84 -18.89
N PHE A 77 31.13 -26.72 -18.92
CA PHE A 77 31.54 -25.57 -19.72
C PHE A 77 32.87 -25.07 -19.15
N ASP A 78 33.95 -25.26 -19.91
CA ASP A 78 35.28 -24.75 -19.58
C ASP A 78 35.25 -23.23 -19.64
N ILE A 79 35.09 -22.58 -18.47
CA ILE A 79 35.11 -21.12 -18.32
C ILE A 79 36.55 -20.60 -18.18
N SER A 80 37.53 -21.32 -18.73
CA SER A 80 38.90 -20.83 -18.81
C SER A 80 38.91 -19.51 -19.61
N PRO A 81 39.33 -18.37 -19.02
CA PRO A 81 39.39 -17.12 -19.74
C PRO A 81 40.29 -17.30 -20.95
N MET A 82 39.70 -17.14 -22.14
CA MET A 82 40.38 -17.28 -23.42
C MET A 82 41.63 -16.39 -23.41
N GLN A 83 42.80 -17.02 -23.30
CA GLN A 83 44.05 -16.32 -23.10
C GLN A 83 44.53 -15.79 -24.45
N PHE A 84 44.18 -14.55 -24.76
CA PHE A 84 44.61 -13.92 -26.00
C PHE A 84 46.12 -13.67 -25.96
N PRO A 85 46.91 -14.18 -26.92
CA PRO A 85 48.33 -13.89 -26.97
C PRO A 85 48.53 -12.40 -27.23
N PHE A 86 49.17 -11.72 -26.29
CA PHE A 86 49.51 -10.30 -26.44
C PHE A 86 50.66 -10.15 -27.43
N VAL A 87 50.36 -9.62 -28.62
CA VAL A 87 51.37 -9.34 -29.64
C VAL A 87 52.01 -7.98 -29.34
N GLN A 88 53.34 -7.92 -29.22
CA GLN A 88 54.01 -6.62 -29.05
C GLN A 88 53.83 -5.79 -30.31
N LYS A 89 53.61 -4.48 -30.16
CA LYS A 89 53.30 -3.57 -31.28
C LYS A 89 54.34 -3.61 -32.41
N LYS A 90 55.59 -3.91 -32.08
CA LYS A 90 56.71 -4.05 -33.04
C LYS A 90 56.56 -5.25 -33.99
N ASP A 91 55.78 -6.25 -33.59
CA ASP A 91 55.58 -7.51 -34.33
C ASP A 91 54.31 -7.48 -35.20
N ILE A 92 53.52 -6.40 -35.13
CA ILE A 92 52.32 -6.20 -35.95
C ILE A 92 52.72 -5.75 -37.35
N LYS A 93 52.52 -6.61 -38.34
CA LYS A 93 52.67 -6.27 -39.76
C LYS A 93 51.30 -5.95 -40.35
N TRP A 94 51.09 -4.69 -40.74
CA TRP A 94 49.89 -4.29 -41.45
C TRP A 94 49.94 -4.79 -42.90
N ILE A 95 48.89 -5.48 -43.32
CA ILE A 95 48.74 -5.95 -44.70
C ILE A 95 47.44 -5.36 -45.24
N ASN A 96 47.51 -4.65 -46.36
CA ASN A 96 46.32 -4.23 -47.08
C ASN A 96 45.84 -5.41 -47.94
N LYS A 97 44.81 -6.11 -47.47
CA LYS A 97 44.10 -7.15 -48.22
C LYS A 97 42.66 -6.71 -48.44
N PRO A 98 42.08 -6.92 -49.63
CA PRO A 98 40.65 -6.74 -49.83
C PRO A 98 39.90 -7.66 -48.86
N PHE A 99 38.87 -7.11 -48.21
CA PHE A 99 38.04 -7.86 -47.29
C PHE A 99 37.36 -9.02 -48.02
N GLN A 100 37.52 -10.23 -47.51
CA GLN A 100 36.74 -11.40 -47.90
C GLN A 100 35.83 -11.74 -46.73
N GLU A 101 34.52 -11.76 -46.98
CA GLU A 101 33.53 -12.13 -45.98
C GLU A 101 33.80 -13.58 -45.50
N PRO A 102 33.97 -13.80 -44.18
CA PRO A 102 34.09 -15.14 -43.66
C PRO A 102 32.75 -15.88 -43.83
N TYR A 103 32.79 -17.08 -44.40
CA TYR A 103 31.61 -17.94 -44.48
C TYR A 103 31.32 -18.51 -43.08
N ILE A 104 30.32 -17.96 -42.40
CA ILE A 104 29.86 -18.45 -41.10
C ILE A 104 28.84 -19.57 -41.37
N ASN A 105 29.21 -20.81 -41.05
CA ASN A 105 28.30 -21.93 -41.16
C ASN A 105 27.41 -21.98 -39.91
N LEU A 106 26.17 -21.50 -40.04
CA LEU A 106 25.20 -21.39 -38.95
C LEU A 106 24.45 -22.71 -38.68
N THR A 107 25.02 -23.86 -39.04
CA THR A 107 24.37 -25.18 -38.92
C THR A 107 24.16 -25.63 -37.48
N ASP A 108 24.83 -25.00 -36.52
CA ASP A 108 24.80 -25.38 -35.11
C ASP A 108 23.79 -24.52 -34.31
N LEU A 109 23.05 -23.64 -35.00
CA LEU A 109 21.92 -22.95 -34.39
C LEU A 109 20.74 -23.92 -34.37
N GLU A 110 20.44 -24.46 -33.19
CA GLU A 110 19.14 -25.09 -32.96
C GLU A 110 18.04 -24.08 -33.32
N PRO A 111 17.03 -24.49 -34.11
CA PRO A 111 15.89 -23.63 -34.38
C PRO A 111 15.23 -23.29 -33.05
N ILE A 112 15.34 -22.02 -32.63
CA ILE A 112 14.59 -21.54 -31.48
C ILE A 112 13.11 -21.61 -31.89
N ASP A 113 12.35 -22.51 -31.28
CA ASP A 113 10.91 -22.59 -31.44
C ASP A 113 10.28 -21.39 -30.72
N TYR A 114 10.17 -20.28 -31.45
CA TYR A 114 9.46 -19.11 -30.95
C TYR A 114 7.96 -19.46 -30.93
N PRO A 115 7.27 -19.34 -29.76
CA PRO A 115 5.83 -19.49 -29.75
C PRO A 115 5.22 -18.52 -30.75
N SER A 116 4.48 -19.05 -31.72
CA SER A 116 3.87 -18.30 -32.82
C SER A 116 2.86 -17.25 -32.35
N THR A 117 2.43 -17.33 -31.09
CA THR A 117 1.61 -16.33 -30.41
C THR A 117 2.25 -15.95 -29.08
N ILE A 118 2.57 -14.67 -28.94
CA ILE A 118 2.98 -14.09 -27.65
C ILE A 118 1.74 -14.12 -26.73
N PRO A 119 1.79 -14.81 -25.57
CA PRO A 119 0.66 -14.84 -24.64
C PRO A 119 0.32 -13.43 -24.16
N GLN A 120 -0.95 -13.19 -23.83
CA GLN A 120 -1.34 -11.91 -23.23
C GLN A 120 -0.54 -11.68 -21.94
N PRO A 121 -0.19 -10.43 -21.59
CA PRO A 121 0.59 -10.16 -20.37
C PRO A 121 0.02 -10.86 -19.13
N TYR A 122 -1.30 -10.90 -19.00
CA TYR A 122 -1.99 -11.64 -17.95
C TYR A 122 -1.63 -13.13 -17.91
N GLU A 123 -1.68 -13.84 -19.04
CA GLU A 123 -1.38 -15.27 -19.15
C GLU A 123 0.10 -15.57 -18.84
N TYR A 124 1.00 -14.65 -19.20
CA TYR A 124 2.40 -14.76 -18.85
C TYR A 124 2.59 -14.59 -17.33
N PHE A 125 1.98 -13.57 -16.73
CA PHE A 125 2.17 -13.28 -15.31
C PHE A 125 1.51 -14.33 -14.41
N THR A 126 0.38 -14.95 -14.81
CA THR A 126 -0.25 -16.03 -14.03
C THR A 126 0.60 -17.30 -13.93
N LYS A 127 1.61 -17.47 -14.80
CA LYS A 127 2.59 -18.56 -14.68
C LYS A 127 3.53 -18.38 -13.48
N TYR A 128 3.77 -17.15 -13.05
CA TYR A 128 4.78 -16.83 -12.03
C TYR A 128 4.21 -16.32 -10.71
N PHE A 129 2.96 -15.86 -10.72
CA PHE A 129 2.31 -15.29 -9.55
C PHE A 129 1.01 -16.06 -9.25
N ASP A 130 0.79 -16.31 -7.97
CA ASP A 130 -0.46 -16.90 -7.49
C ASP A 130 -1.64 -15.96 -7.79
N GLN A 131 -2.79 -16.56 -8.09
CA GLN A 131 -4.05 -15.85 -8.32
C GLN A 131 -4.41 -14.95 -7.12
N LYS A 132 -4.08 -15.38 -5.90
CA LYS A 132 -4.26 -14.55 -4.70
C LYS A 132 -3.51 -13.22 -4.77
N ILE A 133 -2.28 -13.21 -5.29
CA ILE A 133 -1.47 -11.99 -5.40
C ILE A 133 -2.13 -11.01 -6.37
N PHE A 134 -2.61 -11.50 -7.51
CA PHE A 134 -3.34 -10.66 -8.46
C PHE A 134 -4.61 -10.08 -7.86
N GLU A 135 -5.32 -10.87 -7.06
CA GLU A 135 -6.55 -10.43 -6.42
C GLU A 135 -6.29 -9.31 -5.40
N ASP A 136 -5.28 -9.47 -4.55
CA ASP A 136 -4.86 -8.45 -3.58
C ASP A 136 -4.40 -7.16 -4.30
N LEU A 137 -3.62 -7.28 -5.37
CA LEU A 137 -3.19 -6.14 -6.20
C LEU A 137 -4.37 -5.46 -6.90
N SER A 138 -5.31 -6.25 -7.43
CA SER A 138 -6.52 -5.74 -8.09
C SER A 138 -7.39 -4.95 -7.12
N PHE A 139 -7.55 -5.47 -5.89
CA PHE A 139 -8.27 -4.77 -4.84
C PHE A 139 -7.62 -3.40 -4.52
N ILE A 140 -6.30 -3.37 -4.35
CA ILE A 140 -5.56 -2.12 -4.08
C ILE A 140 -5.70 -1.14 -5.27
N ALA A 141 -5.56 -1.62 -6.50
CA ALA A 141 -5.70 -0.81 -7.70
C ALA A 141 -7.10 -0.20 -7.82
N ILE A 142 -8.14 -0.98 -7.55
CA ILE A 142 -9.53 -0.49 -7.50
C ILE A 142 -9.68 0.60 -6.45
N GLN A 143 -9.14 0.44 -5.24
CA GLN A 143 -9.20 1.47 -4.19
C GLN A 143 -8.51 2.77 -4.62
N MET A 144 -7.35 2.68 -5.27
CA MET A 144 -6.65 3.84 -5.82
C MET A 144 -7.49 4.57 -6.87
N MET A 145 -8.08 3.81 -7.81
CA MET A 145 -8.96 4.37 -8.85
C MET A 145 -10.20 5.04 -8.26
N MET A 146 -10.82 4.43 -7.26
CA MET A 146 -11.95 5.04 -6.53
C MET A 146 -11.56 6.34 -5.82
N GLY A 147 -10.33 6.41 -5.29
CA GLY A 147 -9.78 7.63 -4.68
C GLY A 147 -9.61 8.79 -5.66
N VAL A 148 -9.36 8.48 -6.94
CA VAL A 148 -9.28 9.48 -8.02
C VAL A 148 -10.67 9.89 -8.51
N LEU A 149 -11.56 8.93 -8.77
CA LEU A 149 -12.89 9.18 -9.33
C LEU A 149 -13.87 9.80 -8.33
N LYS A 150 -13.78 9.43 -7.05
CA LYS A 150 -14.55 9.99 -5.93
C LYS A 150 -16.08 9.99 -6.15
N TYR A 151 -16.64 8.88 -6.63
CA TYR A 151 -18.11 8.76 -6.72
C TYR A 151 -18.78 8.99 -5.36
N PRO A 152 -19.95 9.65 -5.32
CA PRO A 152 -20.61 10.03 -4.09
C PRO A 152 -21.09 8.81 -3.29
N SER A 153 -20.58 8.68 -2.06
CA SER A 153 -20.96 7.83 -0.90
C SER A 153 -21.25 6.34 -1.09
N ARG A 154 -21.65 5.85 -2.27
CA ARG A 154 -22.05 4.47 -2.52
C ARG A 154 -21.05 3.79 -3.42
N ILE A 155 -20.18 2.97 -2.82
CA ILE A 155 -19.18 2.16 -3.53
C ILE A 155 -19.86 1.23 -4.57
N GLY A 156 -21.12 0.81 -4.36
CA GLY A 156 -21.86 0.00 -5.33
C GLY A 156 -22.02 0.64 -6.71
N MET A 157 -22.01 1.98 -6.81
CA MET A 157 -22.23 2.70 -8.07
C MET A 157 -21.22 2.36 -9.15
N TYR A 158 -19.98 2.00 -8.79
CA TYR A 158 -18.96 1.59 -9.75
C TYR A 158 -19.35 0.34 -10.55
N TRP A 159 -20.28 -0.48 -10.03
CA TRP A 159 -20.81 -1.69 -10.67
C TRP A 159 -22.24 -1.54 -11.21
N GLU A 160 -22.92 -0.42 -10.92
CA GLU A 160 -24.28 -0.17 -11.40
C GLU A 160 -24.30 0.15 -12.89
N GLN A 161 -25.23 -0.43 -13.66
CA GLN A 161 -25.24 -0.32 -15.12
C GLN A 161 -25.19 1.12 -15.66
N LYS A 162 -25.82 2.08 -14.97
CA LYS A 162 -25.87 3.50 -15.39
C LYS A 162 -24.57 4.25 -15.15
N PHE A 163 -23.81 3.89 -14.12
CA PHE A 163 -22.59 4.58 -13.69
C PHE A 163 -21.36 3.67 -13.74
N ARG A 164 -21.48 2.51 -14.41
CA ARG A 164 -20.50 1.45 -14.43
C ARG A 164 -19.16 1.99 -14.90
N VAL A 165 -18.13 1.69 -14.13
CA VAL A 165 -16.74 1.97 -14.51
C VAL A 165 -16.13 0.66 -14.95
N ASN A 166 -16.04 0.43 -16.26
CA ASN A 166 -15.64 -0.86 -16.85
C ASN A 166 -14.33 -1.39 -16.25
N ILE A 167 -13.29 -0.53 -16.12
CA ILE A 167 -12.02 -0.96 -15.53
C ILE A 167 -12.14 -1.46 -14.08
N ILE A 168 -13.11 -0.98 -13.30
CA ILE A 168 -13.35 -1.48 -11.94
C ILE A 168 -14.23 -2.74 -11.99
N ALA A 169 -15.34 -2.65 -12.71
CA ALA A 169 -16.39 -3.65 -12.67
C ALA A 169 -16.05 -4.92 -13.45
N ASP A 170 -15.14 -4.84 -14.42
CA ASP A 170 -14.61 -5.99 -15.16
C ASP A 170 -13.42 -6.62 -14.43
N THR A 171 -12.68 -5.85 -13.61
CA THR A 171 -11.52 -6.36 -12.85
C THR A 171 -11.94 -7.22 -11.67
N MET A 172 -12.97 -6.83 -10.91
CA MET A 172 -13.42 -7.58 -9.75
C MET A 172 -14.94 -7.47 -9.58
N PRO A 173 -15.67 -8.58 -9.34
CA PRO A 173 -17.09 -8.52 -9.03
C PRO A 173 -17.37 -7.76 -7.72
N ARG A 174 -18.49 -7.03 -7.68
CA ARG A 174 -18.92 -6.23 -6.52
C ARG A 174 -18.86 -7.03 -5.21
N ASN A 175 -19.49 -8.21 -5.18
CA ASN A 175 -19.58 -9.02 -3.96
C ASN A 175 -18.21 -9.51 -3.50
N ARG A 176 -17.31 -9.82 -4.44
CA ARG A 176 -15.94 -10.21 -4.10
C ARG A 176 -15.15 -9.04 -3.50
N PHE A 177 -15.29 -7.84 -4.07
CA PHE A 177 -14.69 -6.63 -3.50
C PHE A 177 -15.16 -6.37 -2.07
N TYR A 178 -16.47 -6.50 -1.79
CA TYR A 178 -17.00 -6.34 -0.42
C TYR A 178 -16.50 -7.43 0.53
N SER A 179 -16.44 -8.69 0.07
CA SER A 179 -15.90 -9.81 0.84
C SER A 179 -14.45 -9.55 1.24
N ILE A 180 -13.58 -9.14 0.31
CA ILE A 180 -12.19 -8.79 0.60
C ILE A 180 -12.15 -7.59 1.57
N ARG A 181 -12.87 -6.51 1.27
CA ARG A 181 -12.89 -5.29 2.09
C ARG A 181 -13.25 -5.56 3.57
N GLN A 182 -14.14 -6.51 3.83
CA GLN A 182 -14.58 -6.86 5.19
C GLN A 182 -13.59 -7.76 5.94
N ASN A 183 -12.76 -8.52 5.22
CA ASN A 183 -11.92 -9.58 5.78
C ASN A 183 -10.41 -9.31 5.66
N ILE A 184 -9.99 -8.10 5.23
CA ILE A 184 -8.57 -7.75 5.16
C ILE A 184 -7.96 -7.66 6.56
N HIS A 185 -6.93 -8.48 6.78
CA HIS A 185 -6.07 -8.44 7.95
C HIS A 185 -4.60 -8.36 7.49
N ILE A 186 -3.85 -7.41 8.05
CA ILE A 186 -2.41 -7.26 7.78
C ILE A 186 -1.57 -8.16 8.68
N ILE A 187 -2.09 -8.47 9.88
CA ILE A 187 -1.44 -9.34 10.85
C ILE A 187 -2.43 -10.42 11.28
N ASN A 188 -1.90 -11.61 11.59
CA ASN A 188 -2.65 -12.64 12.27
C ASN A 188 -2.87 -12.23 13.74
N ASN A 189 -4.13 -12.20 14.17
CA ASN A 189 -4.48 -11.77 15.53
C ASN A 189 -3.89 -12.70 16.60
N MET A 190 -3.57 -13.96 16.26
CA MET A 190 -2.98 -14.93 17.18
C MET A 190 -1.51 -14.63 17.50
N ASP A 191 -0.84 -13.88 16.64
CA ASP A 191 0.58 -13.53 16.80
C ASP A 191 0.77 -12.25 17.63
N ILE A 192 -0.34 -11.60 18.03
CA ILE A 192 -0.30 -10.38 18.84
C ILE A 192 -0.03 -10.75 20.30
N ALA A 193 1.10 -10.28 20.83
CA ALA A 193 1.47 -10.47 22.22
C ALA A 193 0.43 -9.83 23.17
N ARG A 194 0.14 -10.49 24.30
CA ARG A 194 -0.88 -10.05 25.27
C ARG A 194 -0.51 -8.76 26.00
N ASP A 195 0.78 -8.48 26.12
CA ASP A 195 1.37 -7.30 26.74
C ASP A 195 1.64 -6.17 25.72
N ASN A 196 1.18 -6.33 24.47
CA ASN A 196 1.35 -5.31 23.46
C ASN A 196 0.65 -3.99 23.85
N THR A 197 1.45 -2.92 23.87
CA THR A 197 0.98 -1.57 24.21
C THR A 197 0.65 -0.72 22.98
N ASP A 198 1.00 -1.19 21.78
CA ASP A 198 0.76 -0.48 20.53
C ASP A 198 -0.70 -0.61 20.08
N LYS A 199 -1.42 0.50 20.09
CA LYS A 199 -2.84 0.58 19.69
C LYS A 199 -3.04 0.41 18.18
N PHE A 200 -1.98 0.53 17.38
CA PHE A 200 -1.99 0.33 15.93
C PHE A 200 -1.37 -0.99 15.48
N VAL A 201 -1.13 -1.94 16.39
CA VAL A 201 -0.47 -3.22 16.09
C VAL A 201 -1.03 -3.92 14.84
N LYS A 202 -2.35 -3.84 14.62
CA LYS A 202 -3.03 -4.46 13.47
C LYS A 202 -2.63 -3.89 12.11
N ILE A 203 -2.16 -2.66 12.04
CA ILE A 203 -1.71 -2.00 10.81
C ILE A 203 -0.21 -1.70 10.80
N ARG A 204 0.47 -1.97 11.92
CA ARG A 204 1.87 -1.59 12.14
C ARG A 204 2.81 -2.09 11.05
N PRO A 205 2.75 -3.36 10.59
CA PRO A 205 3.64 -3.84 9.54
C PRO A 205 3.53 -3.04 8.23
N LEU A 206 2.29 -2.73 7.83
CA LEU A 206 2.02 -1.93 6.63
C LEU A 206 2.47 -0.48 6.80
N PHE A 207 2.17 0.14 7.95
CA PHE A 207 2.57 1.50 8.26
C PHE A 207 4.09 1.65 8.30
N ASP A 208 4.80 0.73 8.95
CA ASP A 208 6.25 0.77 9.06
C ASP A 208 6.93 0.55 7.71
N ALA A 209 6.41 -0.37 6.88
CA ALA A 209 6.91 -0.54 5.51
C ALA A 209 6.79 0.75 4.69
N LEU A 210 5.64 1.42 4.75
CA LEU A 210 5.41 2.71 4.08
C LEU A 210 6.34 3.80 4.63
N ASN A 211 6.38 3.96 5.96
CA ASN A 211 7.16 5.01 6.61
C ASN A 211 8.67 4.81 6.38
N ASN A 212 9.16 3.57 6.38
CA ASN A 212 10.54 3.25 6.05
C ASN A 212 10.88 3.61 4.61
N ARG A 213 9.95 3.41 3.67
CA ARG A 213 10.14 3.84 2.28
C ARG A 213 10.18 5.36 2.16
N CYS A 214 9.30 6.09 2.84
CA CYS A 214 9.31 7.55 2.90
C CYS A 214 10.64 8.10 3.43
N LYS A 215 11.20 7.49 4.47
CA LYS A 215 12.47 7.91 5.09
C LYS A 215 13.69 7.74 4.19
N GLN A 216 13.62 6.86 3.20
CA GLN A 216 14.70 6.64 2.23
C GLN A 216 14.73 7.69 1.12
N LEU A 217 13.69 8.52 1.00
CA LEU A 217 13.63 9.57 -0.02
C LEU A 217 14.63 10.67 0.30
N PRO A 218 15.25 11.29 -0.73
CA PRO A 218 16.14 12.42 -0.53
C PRO A 218 15.36 13.61 0.04
N VAL A 219 15.79 14.08 1.22
CA VAL A 219 15.09 15.14 1.96
C VAL A 219 15.38 16.50 1.33
N GLU A 220 14.32 17.26 1.09
CA GLU A 220 14.39 18.64 0.61
C GLU A 220 14.98 19.58 1.66
N ARG A 221 15.54 20.71 1.20
CA ARG A 221 16.09 21.74 2.09
C ARG A 221 15.02 22.37 3.00
N ASN A 222 13.85 22.59 2.44
CA ASN A 222 12.74 23.26 3.12
C ASN A 222 11.75 22.20 3.57
N ILE A 223 11.59 22.07 4.89
CA ILE A 223 10.74 21.07 5.52
C ILE A 223 9.75 21.74 6.48
N SER A 224 8.59 21.13 6.63
CA SER A 224 7.56 21.52 7.58
C SER A 224 7.10 20.31 8.38
N VAL A 225 6.76 20.54 9.65
CA VAL A 225 6.13 19.55 10.52
C VAL A 225 4.75 20.07 10.88
N ASP A 226 3.73 19.27 10.59
CA ASP A 226 2.34 19.64 10.86
C ASP A 226 1.50 18.38 11.16
N GLU A 227 0.26 18.61 11.55
CA GLU A 227 -0.69 17.61 12.00
C GLU A 227 -1.80 17.40 10.97
N GLN A 228 -2.03 16.14 10.61
CA GLN A 228 -3.13 15.72 9.76
C GLN A 228 -4.11 14.86 10.53
N ILE A 229 -5.39 15.06 10.25
CA ILE A 229 -6.47 14.16 10.69
C ILE A 229 -6.89 13.30 9.51
N VAL A 230 -6.85 11.99 9.70
CA VAL A 230 -7.51 11.02 8.84
C VAL A 230 -8.95 10.86 9.33
N PRO A 231 -9.96 11.34 8.59
CA PRO A 231 -11.35 11.30 9.05
C PRO A 231 -11.79 9.88 9.36
N PHE A 232 -12.33 9.67 10.56
CA PHE A 232 -12.81 8.36 10.98
C PHE A 232 -14.01 8.49 11.91
N LYS A 233 -15.15 7.94 11.49
CA LYS A 233 -16.41 8.01 12.26
C LYS A 233 -16.63 6.81 13.19
N GLY A 234 -15.91 5.71 12.99
CA GLY A 234 -16.07 4.50 13.79
C GLY A 234 -15.65 4.65 15.25
N GLN A 235 -15.85 3.58 16.02
CA GLN A 235 -15.41 3.49 17.41
C GLN A 235 -13.94 3.07 17.45
N LEU A 236 -13.10 3.95 18.00
CA LEU A 236 -11.67 3.69 18.14
C LEU A 236 -11.12 4.53 19.29
N VAL A 237 -10.36 3.91 20.19
CA VAL A 237 -9.86 4.52 21.44
C VAL A 237 -8.90 5.70 21.18
N ILE A 238 -8.20 5.68 20.04
CA ILE A 238 -7.22 6.70 19.63
C ILE A 238 -7.82 7.83 18.78
N LYS A 239 -9.14 7.81 18.56
CA LYS A 239 -9.82 8.88 17.83
C LYS A 239 -9.66 10.20 18.59
N GLN A 240 -9.35 11.27 17.87
CA GLN A 240 -9.15 12.61 18.41
C GLN A 240 -10.15 13.59 17.78
N TYR A 241 -10.50 14.61 18.55
CA TYR A 241 -11.24 15.76 18.08
C TYR A 241 -10.29 16.94 17.91
N MET A 242 -10.26 17.55 16.72
CA MET A 242 -9.50 18.78 16.46
C MET A 242 -10.43 19.88 15.97
N LYS A 243 -10.66 20.87 16.83
CA LYS A 243 -11.47 22.05 16.50
C LYS A 243 -10.85 22.79 15.31
N GLY A 244 -11.68 23.26 14.39
CA GLY A 244 -11.26 24.05 13.23
C GLY A 244 -10.85 23.25 11.98
N LYS A 245 -10.84 21.91 12.01
CA LYS A 245 -10.66 21.09 10.80
C LYS A 245 -12.03 20.77 10.16
N PRO A 246 -12.12 20.64 8.82
CA PRO A 246 -13.38 20.32 8.13
C PRO A 246 -14.02 19.00 8.61
N ASN A 247 -13.19 18.01 8.91
CA ASN A 247 -13.58 16.77 9.56
C ASN A 247 -12.87 16.71 10.92
N PRO A 248 -13.50 17.17 12.01
CA PRO A 248 -12.79 17.35 13.27
C PRO A 248 -12.54 16.03 14.00
N TRP A 249 -13.29 14.97 13.69
CA TRP A 249 -13.12 13.64 14.30
C TRP A 249 -12.29 12.70 13.41
N GLY A 250 -11.21 12.16 13.94
CA GLY A 250 -10.43 11.15 13.24
C GLY A 250 -9.15 10.71 13.93
N ILE A 251 -8.25 10.10 13.18
CA ILE A 251 -6.95 9.64 13.66
C ILE A 251 -5.92 10.74 13.40
N LYS A 252 -5.24 11.21 14.46
CA LYS A 252 -4.18 12.23 14.35
C LYS A 252 -2.86 11.60 13.95
N ILE A 253 -2.20 12.21 12.97
CA ILE A 253 -0.88 11.83 12.47
C ILE A 253 -0.03 13.09 12.42
N PHE A 254 1.21 13.02 12.90
CA PHE A 254 2.21 14.06 12.68
C PHE A 254 3.02 13.71 11.43
N LEU A 255 3.19 14.66 10.52
CA LEU A 255 3.90 14.46 9.27
C LEU A 255 5.08 15.42 9.17
N LEU A 256 6.18 14.91 8.63
CA LEU A 256 7.29 15.70 8.14
C LEU A 256 7.19 15.75 6.62
N CYS A 257 6.98 16.94 6.07
CA CYS A 257 6.79 17.16 4.63
C CYS A 257 7.81 18.13 4.05
N GLY A 258 8.21 17.91 2.80
CA GLY A 258 8.96 18.88 2.01
C GLY A 258 8.10 20.01 1.46
N GLN A 259 8.73 21.04 0.90
CA GLN A 259 8.04 22.12 0.19
C GLN A 259 7.23 21.61 -1.03
N SER A 260 7.62 20.47 -1.62
CA SER A 260 6.87 19.81 -2.69
C SER A 260 5.58 19.11 -2.23
N GLY A 261 5.38 18.98 -0.91
CA GLY A 261 4.32 18.16 -0.33
C GLY A 261 4.66 16.68 -0.18
N ILE A 262 5.89 16.25 -0.53
CA ILE A 262 6.35 14.88 -0.28
C ILE A 262 6.49 14.63 1.22
N VAL A 263 5.97 13.49 1.68
CA VAL A 263 6.06 13.03 3.08
C VAL A 263 7.34 12.22 3.27
N TYR A 264 8.15 12.61 4.25
CA TYR A 264 9.42 11.94 4.60
C TYR A 264 9.34 11.09 5.86
N ASN A 265 8.51 11.48 6.82
CA ASN A 265 8.33 10.73 8.05
C ASN A 265 6.94 10.97 8.63
N MET A 266 6.40 9.96 9.28
CA MET A 266 5.08 9.99 9.92
C MET A 266 5.15 9.40 11.33
N ILE A 267 4.40 10.00 12.25
CA ILE A 267 4.20 9.48 13.60
C ILE A 267 2.69 9.40 13.88
N LEU A 268 2.22 8.18 14.16
CA LEU A 268 0.85 7.93 14.56
C LEU A 268 0.66 8.32 16.03
N TYR A 269 -0.28 9.22 16.30
CA TYR A 269 -0.60 9.62 17.68
C TYR A 269 -1.43 8.56 18.39
N GLN A 270 -1.00 8.14 19.58
CA GLN A 270 -1.64 7.11 20.40
C GLN A 270 -2.08 7.62 21.79
N GLY A 271 -2.03 8.93 22.01
CA GLY A 271 -2.13 9.52 23.34
C GLY A 271 -0.85 9.32 24.13
N VAL A 272 -0.97 8.95 25.40
CA VAL A 272 0.17 8.75 26.32
C VAL A 272 1.12 7.64 25.85
N SER A 273 0.62 6.63 25.14
CA SER A 273 1.41 5.51 24.62
C SER A 273 2.06 5.79 23.27
N THR A 274 2.12 7.05 22.82
CA THR A 274 2.79 7.39 21.57
C THR A 274 4.26 7.03 21.68
N ASN A 275 4.71 6.08 20.86
CA ASN A 275 6.09 5.60 20.88
C ASN A 275 7.01 6.64 20.25
N ILE A 276 7.53 7.53 21.09
CA ILE A 276 8.52 8.54 20.75
C ILE A 276 9.83 8.07 21.36
N ASN A 277 10.91 8.09 20.58
CA ASN A 277 12.24 7.79 21.10
C ASN A 277 12.56 8.75 22.26
N LYS A 278 12.72 8.19 23.46
CA LYS A 278 12.98 8.95 24.69
C LYS A 278 14.30 9.72 24.61
N ASP A 279 15.27 9.22 23.86
CA ASP A 279 16.57 9.86 23.69
C ASP A 279 16.50 11.14 22.85
N LEU A 280 15.42 11.31 22.08
CA LEU A 280 15.17 12.49 21.24
C LEU A 280 14.22 13.50 21.91
N GLN A 281 13.72 13.19 23.11
CA GLN A 281 12.90 14.14 23.87
C GLN A 281 13.81 15.20 24.46
N LYS A 282 13.66 16.46 24.00
CA LYS A 282 14.28 17.59 24.69
C LYS A 282 13.64 17.71 26.06
N ASN A 283 14.44 17.56 27.12
CA ASN A 283 14.05 17.95 28.47
C ASN A 283 13.99 19.48 28.50
N PHE A 284 12.78 20.03 28.57
CA PHE A 284 12.54 21.45 28.82
C PHE A 284 12.32 21.70 30.30
#